data_AF-A0AAF0UJA8-F1
#
_entry.id   AF-A0AAF0UJA8-F1
#
_cell.length_a   1.000
_cell.length_b   1.000
_cell.length_c   1.000
_cell.angle_alpha   90.00
_cell.angle_beta   90.00
_cell.angle_gamma   90.00
#
_symmetry.space_group_name_H-M   'P 1'
#
loop_
_entity.id
_entity.type
_entity.pdbx_description
1 polymer ?
#
loop_
_entity_poly.entity_id
_entity_poly.type
_entity_poly.pdbx_seq_one_letter_code
_entity_poly.pdbx_strand_id
1 'polypeptide(L)'
;MADMLPECFIQKILSSLSFDEAARMSILSKTWLQAWSTLPDLEFNVKFCKGDIKILDTIMERYGNGKIPIEKFDLSELLGDSHEVFPLIDKWLNIALQNGVNNLVLNYKSYPVPILTILAAKSLRKLVLKSCTLLPISLSGGVVKHNSLRKLSLSYVKLDENMLQTLLNSCPLIVSFIFEYCLDLETIEIVNLQKIKSVSLKVLKIRFSGSIWEIDAPNLVSFEYTGNQIPELQIVRESKQLKHSKIILHRLDNINADWFCKLRKFLSNSTSWSQVSLYFYECAEIKMKDLQQHHRVATPEVDILDVNILWQNREYPSFVDALVWSCQPRRLNLQLTREMVTVFIDRLMHMKNSIQSTSHGSNPWYSQLKEVKVHKFDRKKEIWYPVEHKLGERATMNLDRYYILLDW
;
A
#
# COMPACT_ATOMS: atom_id res chain seq x y z
N MET A 1 -17.05 -41.24 -17.75
CA MET A 1 -16.59 -41.29 -16.34
C MET A 1 -16.58 -39.91 -15.66
N ALA A 2 -16.67 -38.79 -16.40
CA ALA A 2 -16.64 -37.42 -15.84
C ALA A 2 -18.00 -36.89 -15.28
N ASP A 3 -19.11 -37.60 -15.51
CA ASP A 3 -20.48 -37.18 -15.08
C ASP A 3 -20.89 -37.69 -13.69
N MET A 4 -19.94 -38.09 -12.84
CA MET A 4 -20.24 -38.67 -11.52
C MET A 4 -20.46 -37.61 -10.41
N LEU A 5 -20.17 -36.34 -10.67
CA LEU A 5 -20.24 -35.26 -9.68
C LEU A 5 -21.46 -34.35 -9.94
N PRO A 6 -22.24 -34.00 -8.90
CA PRO A 6 -23.29 -32.99 -9.03
C PRO A 6 -22.73 -31.63 -9.45
N GLU A 7 -23.53 -30.86 -10.18
CA GLU A 7 -23.13 -29.56 -10.76
C GLU A 7 -22.56 -28.59 -9.71
N CYS A 8 -23.16 -28.52 -8.52
CA CYS A 8 -22.69 -27.65 -7.44
C CYS A 8 -21.27 -27.98 -6.94
N PHE A 9 -20.88 -29.27 -6.98
CA PHE A 9 -19.51 -29.67 -6.64
C PHE A 9 -18.55 -29.32 -7.77
N ILE A 10 -18.99 -29.46 -9.02
CA ILE A 10 -18.19 -29.05 -10.18
C ILE A 10 -17.97 -27.54 -10.15
N GLN A 11 -19.00 -26.72 -9.88
CA GLN A 11 -18.86 -25.27 -9.74
C GLN A 11 -17.84 -24.89 -8.66
N LYS A 12 -17.82 -25.61 -7.53
CA LYS A 12 -16.84 -25.38 -6.46
C LYS A 12 -15.41 -25.74 -6.87
N ILE A 13 -15.23 -26.75 -7.72
CA ILE A 13 -13.93 -27.07 -8.32
C ILE A 13 -13.54 -25.94 -9.28
N LEU A 14 -14.43 -25.56 -10.19
CA LEU A 14 -14.18 -24.53 -11.20
C LEU A 14 -13.89 -23.15 -10.57
N SER A 15 -14.54 -22.78 -9.46
CA SER A 15 -14.30 -21.51 -8.75
C SER A 15 -12.93 -21.43 -8.08
N SER A 16 -12.20 -22.55 -7.99
CA SER A 16 -10.83 -22.57 -7.49
C SER A 16 -9.77 -22.39 -8.58
N LEU A 17 -10.21 -22.32 -9.84
CA LEU A 17 -9.37 -22.17 -11.03
C LEU A 17 -9.51 -20.77 -11.61
N SER A 18 -8.57 -20.38 -12.47
CA SER A 18 -8.78 -19.20 -13.32
C SER A 18 -9.94 -19.45 -14.30
N PHE A 19 -10.56 -18.37 -14.79
CA PHE A 19 -11.70 -18.48 -15.71
C PHE A 19 -11.34 -19.25 -16.99
N ASP A 20 -10.12 -19.08 -17.50
CA ASP A 20 -9.60 -19.80 -18.67
C ASP A 20 -9.37 -21.29 -18.38
N GLU A 21 -8.83 -21.65 -17.22
CA GLU A 21 -8.66 -23.04 -16.80
C GLU A 21 -10.01 -23.72 -16.62
N ALA A 22 -10.96 -23.04 -15.97
CA ALA A 22 -12.33 -23.50 -15.81
C ALA A 22 -13.02 -23.72 -17.18
N ALA A 23 -12.80 -22.81 -18.14
CA ALA A 23 -13.31 -22.95 -19.50
C ALA A 23 -12.73 -24.19 -20.21
N ARG A 24 -11.45 -24.50 -20.02
CA ARG A 24 -10.85 -25.73 -20.58
C ARG A 24 -11.45 -26.99 -19.99
N MET A 25 -11.88 -26.98 -18.73
CA MET A 25 -12.55 -28.11 -18.11
C MET A 25 -13.98 -28.33 -18.63
N SER A 26 -14.58 -27.36 -19.32
CA SER A 26 -15.93 -27.49 -19.89
C SER A 26 -16.06 -28.62 -20.93
N ILE A 27 -14.95 -29.07 -21.53
CA ILE A 27 -14.93 -30.15 -22.53
C ILE A 27 -15.08 -31.55 -21.92
N LEU A 28 -14.97 -31.68 -20.59
CA LEU A 28 -14.97 -32.98 -19.91
C LEU A 28 -16.33 -33.68 -20.00
N SER A 29 -17.43 -32.92 -19.93
CA SER A 29 -18.78 -33.41 -20.16
C SER A 29 -19.79 -32.28 -20.32
N LYS A 30 -21.04 -32.62 -20.66
CA LYS A 30 -22.15 -31.65 -20.69
C LYS A 30 -22.40 -31.00 -19.33
N THR A 31 -22.26 -31.75 -18.24
CA THR A 31 -22.44 -31.25 -16.86
C THR A 31 -21.37 -30.21 -16.51
N TRP A 32 -20.12 -30.46 -16.90
CA TRP A 32 -19.02 -29.51 -16.70
C TRP A 32 -19.20 -28.24 -17.53
N LEU A 33 -19.69 -28.37 -18.77
CA LEU A 33 -20.05 -27.23 -19.60
C LEU A 33 -21.17 -26.38 -18.97
N GLN A 34 -22.21 -27.01 -18.42
CA GLN A 34 -23.29 -26.30 -17.71
C GLN A 34 -22.77 -25.58 -16.47
N ALA A 35 -22.01 -26.27 -15.62
CA ALA A 35 -21.41 -25.71 -14.42
C ALA A 35 -20.52 -24.48 -14.73
N TRP A 36 -19.70 -24.56 -15.78
CA TRP A 36 -18.89 -23.42 -16.24
C TRP A 36 -19.76 -22.27 -16.77
N SER A 37 -20.86 -22.59 -17.46
CA SER A 37 -21.70 -21.58 -18.11
C SER A 37 -22.41 -20.64 -17.13
N THR A 38 -22.54 -21.06 -15.85
CA THR A 38 -23.18 -20.31 -14.77
C THR A 38 -22.22 -19.91 -13.65
N LEU A 39 -20.91 -19.93 -13.90
CA LEU A 39 -19.90 -19.63 -12.90
C LEU A 39 -20.02 -18.16 -12.42
N PRO A 40 -20.21 -17.89 -11.13
CA PRO A 40 -20.50 -16.54 -10.64
C PRO A 40 -19.28 -15.60 -10.70
N ASP A 41 -18.07 -16.13 -10.79
CA ASP A 41 -16.83 -15.37 -10.87
C ASP A 41 -16.36 -15.26 -12.32
N LEU A 42 -16.51 -14.06 -12.87
CA LEU A 42 -16.10 -13.71 -14.22
C LEU A 42 -14.81 -12.90 -14.18
N GLU A 43 -13.73 -13.46 -14.75
CA GLU A 43 -12.43 -12.80 -14.84
C GLU A 43 -11.96 -12.77 -16.29
N PHE A 44 -11.88 -11.57 -16.84
CA PHE A 44 -11.54 -11.33 -18.23
C PHE A 44 -10.27 -10.48 -18.31
N ASN A 45 -9.16 -11.14 -18.62
CA ASN A 45 -7.90 -10.48 -18.98
C ASN A 45 -7.79 -10.47 -20.51
N VAL A 46 -8.43 -9.48 -21.12
CA VAL A 46 -8.56 -9.40 -22.57
C VAL A 46 -7.42 -8.58 -23.12
N LYS A 47 -6.58 -9.19 -23.95
CA LYS A 47 -5.80 -8.44 -24.95
C LYS A 47 -6.80 -8.17 -26.06
N PHE A 48 -7.24 -6.94 -26.32
CA PHE A 48 -8.37 -6.66 -27.22
C PHE A 48 -8.08 -6.95 -28.71
N CYS A 49 -7.91 -8.23 -29.03
CA CYS A 49 -8.01 -8.76 -30.38
C CYS A 49 -9.49 -8.93 -30.72
N LYS A 50 -9.88 -8.70 -31.98
CA LYS A 50 -11.30 -8.75 -32.43
C LYS A 50 -12.02 -10.07 -32.10
N GLY A 51 -11.30 -11.18 -31.97
CA GLY A 51 -11.85 -12.48 -31.59
C GLY A 51 -12.33 -12.53 -30.14
N ASP A 52 -11.52 -11.99 -29.22
CA ASP A 52 -11.77 -12.10 -27.78
C ASP A 52 -12.97 -11.24 -27.35
N ILE A 53 -13.15 -10.08 -27.97
CA ILE A 53 -14.30 -9.18 -27.74
C ILE A 53 -15.62 -9.89 -28.06
N LYS A 54 -15.70 -10.60 -29.19
CA LYS A 54 -16.93 -11.30 -29.60
C LYS A 54 -17.28 -12.44 -28.64
N ILE A 55 -16.26 -13.17 -28.19
CA ILE A 55 -16.43 -14.24 -27.20
C ILE A 55 -16.95 -13.65 -25.89
N LEU A 56 -16.33 -12.57 -25.41
CA LEU A 56 -16.76 -11.87 -24.20
C LEU A 56 -18.20 -11.37 -24.33
N ASP A 57 -18.56 -10.75 -25.45
CA ASP A 57 -19.91 -10.26 -25.67
C ASP A 57 -20.95 -11.39 -25.66
N THR A 58 -20.63 -12.53 -26.29
CA THR A 58 -21.48 -13.73 -26.28
C THR A 58 -21.68 -14.27 -24.85
N ILE A 59 -20.61 -14.29 -24.05
CA ILE A 59 -20.70 -14.71 -22.65
C ILE A 59 -21.59 -13.74 -21.88
N MET A 60 -21.34 -12.43 -21.98
CA MET A 60 -22.12 -11.43 -21.25
C MET A 60 -23.60 -11.43 -21.64
N GLU A 61 -23.93 -11.61 -22.92
CA GLU A 61 -25.31 -11.77 -23.37
C GLU A 61 -26.00 -12.99 -22.75
N ARG A 62 -25.29 -14.11 -22.62
CA ARG A 62 -25.80 -15.29 -21.90
C ARG A 62 -26.14 -14.95 -20.44
N TYR A 63 -25.27 -14.23 -19.74
CA TYR A 63 -25.51 -13.79 -18.36
C TYR A 63 -26.71 -12.84 -18.27
N GLY A 64 -26.79 -11.85 -19.17
CA GLY A 64 -27.90 -10.89 -19.20
C GLY A 64 -29.25 -11.55 -19.49
N ASN A 65 -29.32 -12.36 -20.55
CA ASN A 65 -30.56 -13.03 -20.96
C ASN A 65 -31.01 -14.08 -19.93
N GLY A 66 -30.07 -14.83 -19.37
CA GLY A 66 -30.34 -15.85 -18.36
C GLY A 66 -30.54 -15.30 -16.94
N LYS A 67 -30.29 -14.00 -16.71
CA LYS A 67 -30.24 -13.37 -15.37
C LYS A 67 -29.36 -14.16 -14.39
N ILE A 68 -28.26 -14.69 -14.90
CA ILE A 68 -27.36 -15.55 -14.14
C ILE A 68 -26.63 -14.68 -13.11
N PRO A 69 -26.69 -15.00 -11.80
CA PRO A 69 -26.02 -14.20 -10.78
C PRO A 69 -24.53 -14.05 -11.07
N ILE A 70 -24.02 -12.82 -10.90
CA ILE A 70 -22.59 -12.53 -10.98
C ILE A 70 -22.15 -12.13 -9.59
N GLU A 71 -21.14 -12.81 -9.06
CA GLU A 71 -20.55 -12.47 -7.77
C GLU A 71 -19.37 -11.51 -8.00
N LYS A 72 -18.36 -11.96 -8.75
CA LYS A 72 -17.20 -11.15 -9.14
C LYS A 72 -17.24 -10.86 -10.64
N PHE A 73 -16.99 -9.62 -11.00
CA PHE A 73 -16.72 -9.21 -12.38
C PHE A 73 -15.39 -8.46 -12.42
N ASP A 74 -14.40 -9.05 -13.09
CA ASP A 74 -13.09 -8.46 -13.32
C ASP A 74 -12.88 -8.28 -14.82
N LEU A 75 -12.84 -7.02 -15.24
CA LEU A 75 -12.52 -6.65 -16.60
C LEU A 75 -11.21 -5.85 -16.59
N SER A 76 -10.15 -6.50 -17.06
CA SER A 76 -8.81 -5.95 -17.04
C SER A 76 -8.16 -5.98 -18.43
N GLU A 77 -7.75 -4.82 -18.92
CA GLU A 77 -6.90 -4.66 -20.10
C GLU A 77 -5.62 -3.89 -19.73
N LEU A 78 -4.49 -4.34 -20.28
CA LEU A 78 -3.19 -3.70 -20.11
C LEU A 78 -2.76 -2.86 -21.32
N LEU A 79 -3.30 -3.12 -22.53
CA LEU A 79 -2.69 -2.66 -23.79
C LEU A 79 -3.74 -2.40 -24.90
N GLY A 80 -4.49 -1.30 -24.80
CA GLY A 80 -5.36 -0.85 -25.90
C GLY A 80 -6.07 0.47 -25.58
N ASP A 81 -5.65 1.58 -26.17
CA ASP A 81 -6.47 2.81 -26.22
C ASP A 81 -7.42 2.68 -27.41
N SER A 82 -8.51 1.93 -27.26
CA SER A 82 -9.59 1.91 -28.26
C SER A 82 -10.89 2.43 -27.65
N HIS A 83 -11.21 3.69 -27.92
CA HIS A 83 -12.49 4.27 -27.53
C HIS A 83 -13.70 3.53 -28.14
N GLU A 84 -13.49 2.74 -29.21
CA GLU A 84 -14.55 1.98 -29.88
C GLU A 84 -15.21 0.92 -28.99
N VAL A 85 -14.51 0.45 -27.94
CA VAL A 85 -15.03 -0.62 -27.08
C VAL A 85 -15.75 -0.12 -25.85
N PHE A 86 -15.71 1.19 -25.55
CA PHE A 86 -16.38 1.76 -24.37
C PHE A 86 -17.88 1.44 -24.32
N PRO A 87 -18.65 1.51 -25.43
CA PRO A 87 -20.07 1.14 -25.39
C PRO A 87 -20.30 -0.34 -25.06
N LEU A 88 -19.37 -1.23 -25.43
CA LEU A 88 -19.43 -2.65 -25.06
C LEU A 88 -19.11 -2.84 -23.57
N ILE A 89 -18.12 -2.12 -23.05
CA ILE A 89 -17.82 -2.12 -21.62
C ILE A 89 -19.02 -1.63 -20.81
N ASP A 90 -19.71 -0.57 -21.26
CA ASP A 90 -20.93 -0.08 -20.64
C ASP A 90 -22.04 -1.14 -20.65
N LYS A 91 -22.22 -1.85 -21.78
CA LYS A 91 -23.16 -2.98 -21.89
C LYS A 91 -22.83 -4.06 -20.86
N TRP A 92 -21.59 -4.52 -20.80
CA TRP A 92 -21.15 -5.58 -19.90
C TRP A 92 -21.25 -5.18 -18.43
N LEU A 93 -20.86 -3.95 -18.10
CA LEU A 93 -20.99 -3.38 -16.76
C LEU A 93 -22.45 -3.34 -16.31
N ASN A 94 -23.36 -2.89 -17.18
CA ASN A 94 -24.79 -2.87 -16.88
C ASN A 94 -25.34 -4.27 -16.59
N ILE A 95 -24.94 -5.27 -17.37
CA ILE A 95 -25.31 -6.68 -17.12
C ILE A 95 -24.81 -7.13 -15.75
N ALA A 96 -23.54 -6.87 -15.42
CA ALA A 96 -22.96 -7.24 -14.12
C ALA A 96 -23.71 -6.58 -12.94
N LEU A 97 -24.03 -5.29 -13.05
CA LEU A 97 -24.77 -4.55 -12.03
C LEU A 97 -26.20 -5.08 -11.86
N GLN A 98 -26.90 -5.37 -12.96
CA GLN A 98 -28.25 -5.95 -12.94
C GLN A 98 -28.28 -7.36 -12.35
N ASN A 99 -27.21 -8.13 -12.55
CA ASN A 99 -27.08 -9.49 -12.06
C ASN A 99 -26.49 -9.58 -10.64
N GLY A 100 -26.41 -8.45 -9.93
CA GLY A 100 -26.13 -8.42 -8.50
C GLY A 100 -24.65 -8.53 -8.12
N VAL A 101 -23.73 -8.10 -9.00
CA VAL A 101 -22.28 -8.10 -8.73
C VAL A 101 -21.95 -7.54 -7.34
N ASN A 102 -21.12 -8.26 -6.59
CA ASN A 102 -20.65 -7.86 -5.27
C ASN A 102 -19.22 -7.31 -5.31
N ASN A 103 -18.39 -7.79 -6.25
CA ASN A 103 -16.98 -7.47 -6.40
C ASN A 103 -16.71 -7.03 -7.83
N LEU A 104 -16.53 -5.73 -8.03
CA LEU A 104 -16.25 -5.15 -9.34
C LEU A 104 -14.79 -4.71 -9.43
N VAL A 105 -14.08 -5.19 -10.45
CA VAL A 105 -12.73 -4.77 -10.80
C VAL A 105 -12.75 -4.26 -12.25
N LEU A 106 -12.36 -3.01 -12.44
CA LEU A 106 -12.18 -2.40 -13.76
C LEU A 106 -10.75 -1.91 -13.85
N ASN A 107 -10.00 -2.42 -14.82
CA ASN A 107 -8.68 -1.92 -15.18
C ASN A 107 -8.70 -1.61 -16.67
N TYR A 108 -9.01 -0.37 -17.02
CA TYR A 108 -9.10 0.03 -18.41
C TYR A 108 -8.62 1.47 -18.57
N LYS A 109 -7.57 1.64 -19.38
CA LYS A 109 -6.91 2.92 -19.58
C LYS A 109 -7.89 3.95 -20.15
N SER A 110 -7.97 5.12 -19.54
CA SER A 110 -8.78 6.25 -20.05
C SER A 110 -10.30 6.00 -20.10
N TYR A 111 -10.81 4.86 -19.63
CA TYR A 111 -12.25 4.57 -19.64
C TYR A 111 -12.99 5.53 -18.69
N PRO A 112 -14.01 6.26 -19.17
CA PRO A 112 -14.82 7.15 -18.36
C PRO A 112 -15.82 6.33 -17.53
N VAL A 113 -15.45 6.02 -16.29
CA VAL A 113 -16.24 5.12 -15.44
C VAL A 113 -17.56 5.80 -15.03
N PRO A 114 -18.73 5.17 -15.25
CA PRO A 114 -20.03 5.68 -14.80
C PRO A 114 -20.21 5.44 -13.30
N ILE A 115 -19.43 6.16 -12.48
CA ILE A 115 -19.27 5.90 -11.04
C ILE A 115 -20.59 5.99 -10.28
N LEU A 116 -21.49 6.90 -10.66
CA LEU A 116 -22.81 7.04 -10.02
C LEU A 116 -23.67 5.79 -10.19
N THR A 117 -23.68 5.20 -11.39
CA THR A 117 -24.41 3.95 -11.68
C THR A 117 -23.84 2.79 -10.86
N ILE A 118 -22.52 2.72 -10.75
CA ILE A 118 -21.83 1.69 -9.95
C ILE A 118 -22.18 1.83 -8.47
N LEU A 119 -22.12 3.05 -7.92
CA LEU A 119 -22.41 3.30 -6.51
C LEU A 119 -23.88 3.06 -6.15
N ALA A 120 -24.80 3.20 -7.12
CA ALA A 120 -26.22 2.93 -6.93
C ALA A 120 -26.54 1.43 -6.77
N ALA A 121 -25.61 0.54 -7.12
CA ALA A 121 -25.81 -0.90 -6.99
C ALA A 121 -25.84 -1.35 -5.51
N LYS A 122 -26.98 -1.93 -5.11
CA LYS A 122 -27.25 -2.36 -3.72
C LYS A 122 -26.43 -3.57 -3.29
N SER A 123 -25.98 -4.40 -4.24
CA SER A 123 -25.19 -5.61 -3.98
C SER A 123 -23.70 -5.31 -3.83
N LEU A 124 -23.22 -4.19 -4.36
CA LEU A 124 -21.79 -3.92 -4.52
C LEU A 124 -21.11 -3.70 -3.16
N ARG A 125 -20.09 -4.51 -2.87
CA ARG A 125 -19.31 -4.48 -1.62
C ARG A 125 -17.87 -4.05 -1.85
N LYS A 126 -17.27 -4.41 -2.98
CA LYS A 126 -15.89 -4.08 -3.33
C LYS A 126 -15.84 -3.47 -4.73
N LEU A 127 -15.16 -2.33 -4.82
CA LEU A 127 -14.87 -1.65 -6.07
C LEU A 127 -13.37 -1.44 -6.17
N VAL A 128 -12.78 -1.91 -7.29
CA VAL A 128 -11.38 -1.69 -7.63
C VAL A 128 -11.34 -1.04 -9.01
N LEU A 129 -10.82 0.19 -9.07
CA LEU A 129 -10.62 0.92 -10.31
C LEU A 129 -9.13 1.10 -10.54
N LYS A 130 -8.68 0.76 -11.74
CA LYS A 130 -7.28 0.87 -12.15
C LYS A 130 -7.16 1.55 -13.51
N SER A 131 -6.25 2.51 -13.64
CA SER A 131 -5.95 3.18 -14.92
C SER A 131 -7.13 3.94 -15.56
N CYS A 132 -8.25 4.11 -14.86
CA CYS A 132 -9.48 4.71 -15.40
C CYS A 132 -9.55 6.24 -15.17
N THR A 133 -10.49 6.88 -15.84
CA THR A 133 -10.85 8.29 -15.60
C THR A 133 -12.19 8.34 -14.90
N LEU A 134 -12.28 9.01 -13.75
CA LEU A 134 -13.58 9.37 -13.19
C LEU A 134 -14.00 10.72 -13.77
N LEU A 135 -15.20 10.79 -14.35
CA LEU A 135 -15.77 12.05 -14.83
C LEU A 135 -16.41 12.85 -13.68
N PRO A 136 -16.46 14.20 -13.76
CA PRO A 136 -17.05 15.05 -12.75
C PRO A 136 -18.43 14.55 -12.32
N ILE A 137 -18.57 14.33 -11.01
CA ILE A 137 -19.86 14.00 -10.43
C ILE A 137 -20.66 15.31 -10.36
N SER A 138 -21.49 15.56 -11.37
CA SER A 138 -22.51 16.60 -11.27
C SER A 138 -23.51 16.21 -10.18
N LEU A 139 -23.35 16.77 -8.98
CA LEU A 139 -24.18 16.55 -7.80
C LEU A 139 -25.64 17.05 -7.95
N SER A 140 -26.07 17.44 -9.15
CA SER A 140 -27.48 17.70 -9.46
C SER A 140 -28.33 16.42 -9.46
N GLY A 141 -27.71 15.24 -9.61
CA GLY A 141 -28.33 13.93 -9.38
C GLY A 141 -28.08 13.47 -7.95
N GLY A 142 -29.15 13.39 -7.16
CA GLY A 142 -29.11 13.22 -5.70
C GLY A 142 -28.14 12.17 -5.14
N VAL A 143 -27.67 12.46 -3.92
CA VAL A 143 -26.86 11.57 -3.08
C VAL A 143 -27.34 10.13 -3.20
N VAL A 144 -26.43 9.20 -3.53
CA VAL A 144 -26.74 7.77 -3.58
C VAL A 144 -27.01 7.28 -2.15
N LYS A 145 -28.27 7.40 -1.72
CA LYS A 145 -28.71 7.19 -0.33
C LYS A 145 -28.53 5.76 0.20
N HIS A 146 -28.24 4.78 -0.66
CA HIS A 146 -28.25 3.36 -0.31
C HIS A 146 -27.00 2.60 -0.79
N ASN A 147 -25.83 3.22 -0.68
CA ASN A 147 -24.59 2.54 -1.04
C ASN A 147 -24.19 1.47 -0.01
N SER A 148 -23.88 0.27 -0.51
CA SER A 148 -23.50 -0.90 0.28
C SER A 148 -21.99 -1.16 0.30
N LEU A 149 -21.22 -0.32 -0.39
CA LEU A 149 -19.77 -0.44 -0.58
C LEU A 149 -19.03 -0.47 0.76
N ARG A 150 -18.08 -1.41 0.87
CA ARG A 150 -17.24 -1.63 2.05
C ARG A 150 -15.75 -1.45 1.74
N LYS A 151 -15.35 -1.75 0.51
CA LYS A 151 -13.95 -1.69 0.07
C LYS A 151 -13.84 -0.89 -1.21
N LEU A 152 -13.00 0.13 -1.20
CA LEU A 152 -12.70 0.95 -2.37
C LEU A 152 -11.19 0.94 -2.60
N SER A 153 -10.77 0.66 -3.84
CA SER A 153 -9.38 0.73 -4.27
C SER A 153 -9.29 1.55 -5.54
N LEU A 154 -8.48 2.60 -5.52
CA LEU A 154 -8.20 3.45 -6.68
C LEU A 154 -6.70 3.36 -6.97
N SER A 155 -6.34 2.93 -8.18
CA SER A 155 -4.94 2.84 -8.61
C SER A 155 -4.76 3.50 -9.98
N TYR A 156 -3.84 4.46 -10.13
CA TYR A 156 -3.65 5.17 -11.43
C TYR A 156 -4.94 5.78 -11.99
N VAL A 157 -5.84 6.23 -11.12
CA VAL A 157 -7.13 6.81 -11.53
C VAL A 157 -6.96 8.33 -11.66
N LYS A 158 -7.37 8.91 -12.79
CA LYS A 158 -7.45 10.37 -12.95
C LYS A 158 -8.67 10.90 -12.21
N LEU A 159 -8.46 11.87 -11.32
CA LEU A 159 -9.47 12.44 -10.43
C LEU A 159 -9.43 13.96 -10.54
N ASP A 160 -10.55 14.59 -10.90
CA ASP A 160 -10.66 16.04 -10.86
C ASP A 160 -10.77 16.56 -9.41
N GLU A 161 -10.74 17.89 -9.26
CA GLU A 161 -10.85 18.58 -7.98
C GLU A 161 -12.14 18.16 -7.23
N ASN A 162 -12.03 17.88 -5.92
CA ASN A 162 -13.12 17.46 -5.04
C ASN A 162 -13.80 16.10 -5.35
N MET A 163 -13.36 15.39 -6.40
CA MET A 163 -13.96 14.09 -6.75
C MET A 163 -13.76 13.03 -5.68
N LEU A 164 -12.57 12.95 -5.09
CA LEU A 164 -12.30 12.00 -4.01
C LEU A 164 -13.22 12.24 -2.80
N GLN A 165 -13.43 13.51 -2.43
CA GLN A 165 -14.34 13.89 -1.35
C GLN A 165 -15.77 13.45 -1.64
N THR A 166 -16.23 13.73 -2.85
CA THR A 166 -17.59 13.40 -3.30
C THR A 166 -17.82 11.89 -3.30
N LEU A 167 -16.82 11.13 -3.76
CA LEU A 167 -16.83 9.68 -3.76
C LEU A 167 -16.91 9.12 -2.33
N LEU A 168 -16.03 9.57 -1.42
CA LEU A 168 -16.02 9.10 -0.03
C LEU A 168 -17.31 9.47 0.71
N ASN A 169 -17.85 10.68 0.50
CA ASN A 169 -19.13 11.11 1.08
C ASN A 169 -20.32 10.28 0.59
N SER A 170 -20.25 9.76 -0.64
CA SER A 170 -21.25 8.86 -1.22
C SER A 170 -21.14 7.42 -0.69
N CYS A 171 -20.12 7.12 0.11
CA CYS A 171 -19.82 5.78 0.60
C CYS A 171 -19.65 5.75 2.14
N PRO A 172 -20.71 6.02 2.91
CA PRO A 172 -20.63 6.19 4.36
C PRO A 172 -20.27 4.93 5.16
N LEU A 173 -20.26 3.75 4.52
CA LEU A 173 -20.01 2.45 5.14
C LEU A 173 -18.65 1.84 4.73
N ILE A 174 -17.75 2.62 4.10
CA ILE A 174 -16.42 2.15 3.73
C ILE A 174 -15.65 1.71 4.97
N VAL A 175 -15.13 0.49 4.93
CA VAL A 175 -14.29 -0.12 5.97
C VAL A 175 -12.83 -0.16 5.55
N SER A 176 -12.56 -0.27 4.24
CA SER A 176 -11.21 -0.31 3.68
C SER A 176 -11.10 0.63 2.49
N PHE A 177 -10.09 1.49 2.51
CA PHE A 177 -9.76 2.38 1.41
C PHE A 177 -8.30 2.26 1.02
N ILE A 178 -8.04 2.07 -0.27
CA ILE A 178 -6.71 1.99 -0.87
C ILE A 178 -6.62 3.05 -1.96
N PHE A 179 -5.61 3.90 -1.89
CA PHE A 179 -5.34 4.97 -2.83
C PHE A 179 -3.90 4.90 -3.32
N GLU A 180 -3.68 4.75 -4.61
CA GLU A 180 -2.38 4.38 -5.16
C GLU A 180 -2.11 5.06 -6.52
N TYR A 181 -1.04 5.87 -6.64
CA TYR A 181 -0.64 6.51 -7.92
C TYR A 181 -1.72 7.35 -8.64
N CYS A 182 -2.72 7.92 -7.94
CA CYS A 182 -3.79 8.71 -8.56
C CYS A 182 -3.45 10.22 -8.62
N LEU A 183 -2.28 10.59 -9.15
CA LEU A 183 -1.85 11.98 -9.33
C LEU A 183 -2.15 12.48 -10.75
N ASP A 184 -2.55 13.74 -10.88
CA ASP A 184 -2.55 14.42 -12.17
C ASP A 184 -1.10 14.62 -12.62
N LEU A 185 -0.71 13.93 -13.69
CA LEU A 185 0.62 14.01 -14.28
C LEU A 185 0.91 15.39 -14.91
N GLU A 186 -0.12 16.22 -15.10
CA GLU A 186 -0.03 17.49 -15.83
C GLU A 186 0.20 18.71 -14.92
N THR A 187 -0.09 18.62 -13.62
CA THR A 187 0.08 19.71 -12.67
C THR A 187 1.02 19.28 -11.55
N ILE A 188 2.30 19.61 -11.72
CA ILE A 188 3.37 19.42 -10.72
C ILE A 188 3.10 20.22 -9.42
N GLU A 189 2.05 21.04 -9.39
CA GLU A 189 1.65 21.86 -8.26
C GLU A 189 0.14 21.74 -8.01
N ILE A 190 -0.32 20.61 -7.45
CA ILE A 190 -1.59 20.59 -6.74
C ILE A 190 -1.38 19.95 -5.37
N VAL A 191 -1.01 20.81 -4.43
CA VAL A 191 -1.09 20.59 -2.99
C VAL A 191 -2.56 20.69 -2.56
N ASN A 192 -3.46 19.93 -3.19
CA ASN A 192 -4.86 19.92 -2.78
C ASN A 192 -5.00 19.06 -1.52
N LEU A 193 -5.57 19.66 -0.49
CA LEU A 193 -5.87 19.01 0.77
C LEU A 193 -6.93 17.92 0.56
N GLN A 194 -6.52 16.66 0.70
CA GLN A 194 -7.40 15.52 0.66
C GLN A 194 -7.90 15.21 2.06
N LYS A 195 -9.20 15.42 2.30
CA LYS A 195 -9.84 15.12 3.59
C LYS A 195 -10.44 13.71 3.57
N ILE A 196 -10.10 12.88 4.55
CA ILE A 196 -10.76 11.59 4.75
C ILE A 196 -11.55 11.70 6.03
N LYS A 197 -12.88 11.84 5.91
CA LYS A 197 -13.79 11.80 7.05
C LYS A 197 -14.65 10.56 7.01
N SER A 198 -14.35 9.58 7.85
CA SER A 198 -15.11 8.33 7.88
C SER A 198 -15.06 7.66 9.24
N VAL A 199 -16.23 7.49 9.85
CA VAL A 199 -16.37 6.78 11.13
C VAL A 199 -16.28 5.26 10.95
N SER A 200 -16.62 4.73 9.77
CA SER A 200 -16.60 3.29 9.50
C SER A 200 -15.23 2.74 9.06
N LEU A 201 -14.32 3.63 8.63
CA LEU A 201 -13.03 3.26 8.07
C LEU A 201 -12.13 2.60 9.12
N LYS A 202 -11.70 1.37 8.83
CA LYS A 202 -10.79 0.58 9.68
C LYS A 202 -9.42 0.38 9.05
N VAL A 203 -9.32 0.37 7.73
CA VAL A 203 -8.06 0.16 6.99
C VAL A 203 -7.89 1.27 5.96
N LEU A 204 -6.76 1.96 6.03
CA LEU A 204 -6.38 2.99 5.08
C LEU A 204 -4.98 2.69 4.54
N LYS A 205 -4.85 2.62 3.22
CA LYS A 205 -3.56 2.49 2.53
C LYS A 205 -3.41 3.61 1.51
N ILE A 206 -2.31 4.35 1.62
CA ILE A 206 -1.98 5.46 0.72
C ILE A 206 -0.61 5.15 0.10
N ARG A 207 -0.51 5.17 -1.22
CA ARG A 207 0.70 4.80 -1.94
C ARG A 207 1.04 5.80 -3.04
N PHE A 208 2.28 6.28 -3.01
CA PHE A 208 2.89 7.15 -4.00
C PHE A 208 1.99 8.34 -4.37
N SER A 209 1.45 9.02 -3.34
CA SER A 209 0.63 10.22 -3.48
C SER A 209 1.33 11.41 -2.85
N GLY A 210 1.50 12.51 -3.60
CA GLY A 210 2.14 13.75 -3.12
C GLY A 210 1.19 14.76 -2.45
N SER A 211 -0.09 14.42 -2.24
CA SER A 211 -1.08 15.33 -1.65
C SER A 211 -0.94 15.49 -0.13
N ILE A 212 -1.41 16.62 0.41
CA ILE A 212 -1.62 16.77 1.86
C ILE A 212 -2.88 15.99 2.25
N TRP A 213 -2.81 15.22 3.33
CA TRP A 213 -3.97 14.46 3.82
C TRP A 213 -4.40 14.93 5.20
N GLU A 214 -5.68 15.20 5.35
CA GLU A 214 -6.34 15.39 6.64
C GLU A 214 -7.22 14.17 6.93
N ILE A 215 -6.91 13.41 7.98
CA ILE A 215 -7.57 12.14 8.29
C ILE A 215 -8.36 12.27 9.59
N ASP A 216 -9.68 12.22 9.48
CA ASP A 216 -10.66 12.11 10.57
C ASP A 216 -11.34 10.72 10.50
N ALA A 217 -10.64 9.71 11.04
CA ALA A 217 -11.07 8.31 11.04
C ALA A 217 -10.94 7.70 12.46
N PRO A 218 -11.90 7.94 13.37
CA PRO A 218 -11.76 7.61 14.79
C PRO A 218 -11.74 6.10 15.11
N ASN A 219 -12.13 5.24 14.16
CA ASN A 219 -12.14 3.78 14.32
C ASN A 219 -11.06 3.10 13.46
N LEU A 220 -10.04 3.83 13.02
CA LEU A 220 -8.96 3.29 12.20
C LEU A 220 -8.16 2.24 12.98
N VAL A 221 -7.98 1.05 12.41
CA VAL A 221 -7.24 -0.07 13.01
C VAL A 221 -5.87 -0.25 12.35
N SER A 222 -5.80 0.04 11.05
CA SER A 222 -4.57 -0.08 10.26
C SER A 222 -4.39 1.11 9.32
N PHE A 223 -3.20 1.70 9.36
CA PHE A 223 -2.75 2.76 8.48
C PHE A 223 -1.44 2.35 7.81
N GLU A 224 -1.37 2.42 6.48
CA GLU A 224 -0.15 2.17 5.71
C GLU A 224 0.08 3.33 4.74
N TYR A 225 1.26 3.94 4.80
CA TYR A 225 1.74 4.87 3.79
C TYR A 225 2.96 4.29 3.07
N THR A 226 3.02 4.41 1.74
CA THR A 226 4.21 4.10 0.94
C THR A 226 4.49 5.26 -0.01
N GLY A 227 5.71 5.73 -0.15
CA GLY A 227 6.01 6.78 -1.13
C GLY A 227 7.47 7.21 -1.16
N ASN A 228 7.80 8.14 -2.06
CA ASN A 228 9.17 8.65 -2.21
C ASN A 228 9.48 9.86 -1.32
N GLN A 229 8.45 10.44 -0.71
CA GLN A 229 8.54 11.62 0.15
C GLN A 229 7.81 11.37 1.46
N ILE A 230 8.27 12.05 2.51
CA ILE A 230 7.59 12.09 3.81
C ILE A 230 6.25 12.79 3.58
N PRO A 231 5.11 12.16 3.88
CA PRO A 231 3.82 12.76 3.59
C PRO A 231 3.48 13.87 4.57
N GLU A 232 2.78 14.89 4.09
CA GLU A 232 2.13 15.86 4.95
C GLU A 232 0.77 15.30 5.41
N LEU A 233 0.76 14.67 6.58
CA LEU A 233 -0.43 14.09 7.19
C LEU A 233 -0.84 14.87 8.43
N GLN A 234 -2.13 15.22 8.50
CA GLN A 234 -2.79 15.75 9.68
C GLN A 234 -3.84 14.74 10.16
N ILE A 235 -3.55 14.07 11.27
CA ILE A 235 -4.52 13.19 11.93
C ILE A 235 -5.35 14.06 12.86
N VAL A 236 -6.60 14.34 12.50
CA VAL A 236 -7.48 15.25 13.26
C VAL A 236 -7.86 14.63 14.60
N ARG A 237 -8.16 13.33 14.59
CA ARG A 237 -8.49 12.53 15.77
C ARG A 237 -7.76 11.20 15.70
N GLU A 238 -6.82 11.00 16.63
CA GLU A 238 -6.13 9.72 16.75
C GLU A 238 -7.13 8.60 17.12
N SER A 239 -7.07 7.48 16.39
CA SER A 239 -7.86 6.31 16.70
C SER A 239 -7.25 5.52 17.84
N LYS A 240 -8.00 5.34 18.94
CA LYS A 240 -7.61 4.46 20.05
C LYS A 240 -7.54 2.98 19.66
N GLN A 241 -8.03 2.62 18.48
CA GLN A 241 -8.03 1.26 17.95
C GLN A 241 -6.88 1.00 16.98
N LEU A 242 -6.00 1.99 16.73
CA LEU A 242 -4.89 1.85 15.80
C LEU A 242 -3.91 0.82 16.34
N LYS A 243 -3.82 -0.33 15.68
CA LYS A 243 -2.93 -1.44 16.06
C LYS A 243 -1.72 -1.54 15.15
N HIS A 244 -1.87 -1.13 13.90
CA HIS A 244 -0.83 -1.25 12.88
C HIS A 244 -0.70 0.07 12.13
N SER A 245 0.39 0.76 12.35
CA SER A 245 0.80 1.97 11.62
C SER A 245 2.13 1.70 10.94
N LYS A 246 2.11 1.66 9.61
CA LYS A 246 3.27 1.39 8.78
C LYS A 246 3.57 2.54 7.84
N ILE A 247 4.82 2.97 7.80
CA ILE A 247 5.31 3.90 6.79
C ILE A 247 6.47 3.27 6.02
N ILE A 248 6.43 3.36 4.69
CA ILE A 248 7.47 2.87 3.80
C ILE A 248 7.95 4.03 2.93
N LEU A 249 9.22 4.41 3.05
CA LEU A 249 9.80 5.51 2.28
C LEU A 249 10.90 5.02 1.33
N HIS A 250 10.76 5.31 0.05
CA HIS A 250 11.76 5.03 -0.99
C HIS A 250 12.47 6.33 -1.41
N ARG A 251 13.60 6.62 -0.78
CA ARG A 251 14.35 7.87 -1.01
C ARG A 251 15.34 7.75 -2.16
N LEU A 252 14.92 8.24 -3.32
CA LEU A 252 15.73 8.29 -4.54
C LEU A 252 16.76 9.44 -4.52
N ASP A 253 16.44 10.56 -3.86
CA ASP A 253 17.32 11.73 -3.77
C ASP A 253 18.31 11.66 -2.59
N ASN A 254 19.37 12.46 -2.68
CA ASN A 254 20.36 12.63 -1.62
C ASN A 254 19.72 13.09 -0.30
N ILE A 255 20.02 12.35 0.76
CA ILE A 255 19.52 12.61 2.12
C ILE A 255 20.45 13.62 2.82
N ASN A 256 19.87 14.54 3.58
CA ASN A 256 20.59 15.55 4.35
C ASN A 256 19.92 15.76 5.73
N ALA A 257 20.46 16.67 6.54
CA ALA A 257 19.93 16.96 7.88
C ALA A 257 18.46 17.44 7.87
N ASP A 258 18.07 18.27 6.91
CA ASP A 258 16.68 18.77 6.78
C ASP A 258 15.68 17.61 6.60
N TRP A 259 16.04 16.60 5.82
CA TRP A 259 15.19 15.42 5.64
C TRP A 259 14.96 14.66 6.96
N PHE A 260 16.00 14.47 7.78
CA PHE A 260 15.88 13.82 9.09
C PHE A 260 15.06 14.67 10.07
N CYS A 261 15.15 16.00 10.01
CA CYS A 261 14.32 16.92 10.79
C CYS A 261 12.84 16.79 10.39
N LYS A 262 12.54 16.75 9.08
CA LYS A 262 11.19 16.50 8.57
C LYS A 262 10.65 15.14 9.00
N LEU A 263 11.48 14.10 8.95
CA LEU A 263 11.09 12.75 9.40
C LEU A 263 10.75 12.75 10.88
N ARG A 264 11.60 13.35 11.72
CA ARG A 264 11.37 13.45 13.16
C ARG A 264 10.06 14.16 13.45
N LYS A 265 9.85 15.36 12.86
CA LYS A 265 8.61 16.13 13.01
C LYS A 265 7.38 15.31 12.61
N PHE A 266 7.45 14.59 11.50
CA PHE A 266 6.37 13.74 11.03
C PHE A 266 6.05 12.60 12.01
N LEU A 267 7.07 11.88 12.47
CA LEU A 267 6.89 10.76 13.39
C LEU A 267 6.34 11.21 14.75
N SER A 268 6.72 12.41 15.21
CA SER A 268 6.24 12.99 16.47
C SER A 268 4.78 13.47 16.44
N ASN A 269 4.17 13.61 15.27
CA ASN A 269 2.76 14.01 15.14
C ASN A 269 1.76 12.89 15.48
N SER A 270 2.24 11.69 15.80
CA SER A 270 1.44 10.53 16.19
C SER A 270 2.06 9.88 17.41
N THR A 271 1.24 9.40 18.34
CA THR A 271 1.72 8.86 19.62
C THR A 271 2.47 7.52 19.54
N SER A 272 2.37 6.76 18.43
CA SER A 272 3.21 5.56 18.20
C SER A 272 3.16 5.02 16.76
N TRP A 273 4.33 4.80 16.14
CA TRP A 273 4.46 4.09 14.85
C TRP A 273 4.93 2.65 15.06
N SER A 274 4.11 1.67 14.66
CA SER A 274 4.45 0.25 14.84
C SER A 274 5.59 -0.22 13.92
N GLN A 275 5.67 0.35 12.71
CA GLN A 275 6.70 -0.02 11.75
C GLN A 275 7.06 1.15 10.84
N VAL A 276 8.35 1.47 10.75
CA VAL A 276 8.91 2.43 9.80
C VAL A 276 9.89 1.65 8.93
N SER A 277 9.72 1.66 7.61
CA SER A 277 10.64 1.00 6.67
C SER A 277 11.23 2.06 5.74
N LEU A 278 12.56 2.20 5.75
CA LEU A 278 13.28 3.20 4.97
C LEU A 278 14.20 2.51 3.96
N TYR A 279 14.07 2.91 2.71
CA TYR A 279 14.86 2.45 1.59
C TYR A 279 15.65 3.63 1.04
N PHE A 280 16.97 3.50 1.04
CA PHE A 280 17.88 4.58 0.75
C PHE A 280 18.83 4.21 -0.40
N TYR A 281 18.91 5.09 -1.40
CA TYR A 281 19.66 4.87 -2.64
C TYR A 281 20.91 5.75 -2.77
N GLU A 282 20.90 6.94 -2.16
CA GLU A 282 22.07 7.82 -2.05
C GLU A 282 22.07 8.62 -0.73
N CYS A 283 23.23 9.06 -0.24
CA CYS A 283 23.36 9.90 0.95
C CYS A 283 24.52 10.89 0.84
N ALA A 284 24.25 12.15 1.18
CA ALA A 284 25.29 13.15 1.39
C ALA A 284 25.85 13.09 2.82
N GLU A 285 26.98 13.75 3.07
CA GLU A 285 27.51 13.88 4.43
C GLU A 285 26.53 14.67 5.31
N ILE A 286 26.12 14.09 6.43
CA ILE A 286 25.18 14.72 7.36
C ILE A 286 25.95 15.48 8.44
N LYS A 287 25.76 16.79 8.46
CA LYS A 287 26.31 17.66 9.49
C LYS A 287 25.39 17.66 10.71
N MET A 288 25.83 17.03 11.79
CA MET A 288 25.04 16.88 13.01
C MET A 288 24.60 18.20 13.66
N LYS A 289 25.37 19.29 13.48
CA LYS A 289 25.01 20.63 13.99
C LYS A 289 23.69 21.15 13.40
N ASP A 290 23.33 20.72 12.19
CA ASP A 290 22.13 21.19 11.50
C ASP A 290 20.86 20.51 12.06
N LEU A 291 21.00 19.33 12.66
CA LEU A 291 19.91 18.64 13.39
C LEU A 291 19.59 19.33 14.72
N GLN A 292 20.58 20.00 15.32
CA GLN A 292 20.48 20.60 16.65
C GLN A 292 19.55 21.84 16.71
N GLN A 293 19.08 22.34 15.58
CA GLN A 293 18.14 23.46 15.54
C GLN A 293 16.70 23.04 15.89
N HIS A 294 16.39 21.72 15.89
CA HIS A 294 15.04 21.17 16.05
C HIS A 294 14.78 20.42 17.38
N HIS A 295 15.61 20.61 18.42
CA HIS A 295 15.50 19.91 19.71
C HIS A 295 14.17 20.09 20.49
N ARG A 296 13.30 21.03 20.08
CA ARG A 296 12.02 21.29 20.76
C ARG A 296 10.91 20.30 20.41
N VAL A 297 11.13 19.38 19.47
CA VAL A 297 10.15 18.36 19.08
C VAL A 297 10.34 17.10 19.93
N ALA A 298 9.25 16.62 20.53
CA ALA A 298 9.21 15.37 21.29
C ALA A 298 9.85 14.24 20.50
N THR A 299 10.63 13.38 21.15
CA THR A 299 11.27 12.26 20.46
C THR A 299 10.23 11.19 20.17
N PRO A 300 10.02 10.79 18.91
CA PRO A 300 9.04 9.77 18.59
C PRO A 300 9.59 8.39 18.95
N GLU A 301 8.73 7.54 19.52
CA GLU A 301 9.04 6.11 19.73
C GLU A 301 8.55 5.30 18.53
N VAL A 302 9.45 4.53 17.93
CA VAL A 302 9.13 3.60 16.85
C VAL A 302 9.37 2.16 17.33
N ASP A 303 8.40 1.27 17.17
CA ASP A 303 8.59 -0.11 17.63
C ASP A 303 9.61 -0.85 16.75
N ILE A 304 9.40 -0.81 15.43
CA ILE A 304 10.23 -1.51 14.45
C ILE A 304 10.69 -0.53 13.36
N LEU A 305 12.00 -0.40 13.17
CA LEU A 305 12.62 0.31 12.07
C LEU A 305 13.32 -0.66 11.13
N ASP A 306 12.85 -0.79 9.89
CA ASP A 306 13.57 -1.50 8.83
C ASP A 306 14.40 -0.51 8.01
N VAL A 307 15.68 -0.81 7.83
CA VAL A 307 16.59 0.01 7.03
C VAL A 307 17.21 -0.83 5.93
N ASN A 308 17.02 -0.37 4.70
CA ASN A 308 17.64 -0.92 3.50
C ASN A 308 18.47 0.18 2.83
N ILE A 309 19.76 -0.05 2.65
CA ILE A 309 20.70 0.87 2.00
C ILE A 309 21.30 0.14 0.81
N LEU A 310 21.27 0.79 -0.36
CA LEU A 310 21.74 0.21 -1.61
C LEU A 310 23.02 0.88 -2.17
N TRP A 311 23.50 1.98 -1.58
CA TRP A 311 24.81 2.55 -1.94
C TRP A 311 25.96 1.76 -1.30
N GLN A 312 27.10 1.72 -1.99
CA GLN A 312 28.20 0.82 -1.63
C GLN A 312 29.48 1.52 -1.14
N ASN A 313 29.60 2.85 -1.21
CA ASN A 313 30.93 3.48 -1.17
C ASN A 313 31.15 4.59 -0.13
N ARG A 314 30.26 4.80 0.85
CA ARG A 314 30.46 5.83 1.86
C ARG A 314 29.94 5.42 3.24
N GLU A 315 30.86 5.35 4.19
CA GLU A 315 30.58 5.16 5.61
C GLU A 315 30.30 6.51 6.25
N TYR A 316 29.06 6.76 6.64
CA TYR A 316 28.70 7.96 7.38
C TYR A 316 28.22 7.56 8.78
N PRO A 317 29.09 7.53 9.80
CA PRO A 317 28.65 7.36 11.18
C PRO A 317 27.58 8.39 11.58
N SER A 318 27.66 9.60 11.01
CA SER A 318 26.65 10.66 11.18
C SER A 318 25.28 10.30 10.62
N PHE A 319 25.18 9.38 9.65
CA PHE A 319 23.90 8.85 9.17
C PHE A 319 23.22 8.00 10.24
N VAL A 320 23.97 7.11 10.91
CA VAL A 320 23.44 6.30 12.01
C VAL A 320 22.99 7.21 13.15
N ASP A 321 23.78 8.24 13.46
CA ASP A 321 23.41 9.25 14.46
C ASP A 321 22.09 9.97 14.10
N ALA A 322 21.99 10.48 12.88
CA ALA A 322 20.81 11.20 12.41
C ALA A 322 19.56 10.32 12.38
N LEU A 323 19.71 9.07 11.93
CA LEU A 323 18.61 8.11 11.87
C LEU A 323 18.06 7.80 13.26
N VAL A 324 18.94 7.43 14.18
CA VAL A 324 18.58 7.16 15.58
C VAL A 324 17.93 8.37 16.23
N TRP A 325 18.51 9.55 16.01
CA TRP A 325 17.98 10.82 16.51
C TRP A 325 16.57 11.12 15.99
N SER A 326 16.21 10.67 14.79
CA SER A 326 14.89 10.91 14.21
C SER A 326 13.77 10.02 14.76
N CYS A 327 14.07 8.83 15.30
CA CYS A 327 13.02 7.82 15.51
C CYS A 327 13.18 6.84 16.70
N GLN A 328 14.31 6.84 17.41
CA GLN A 328 14.56 5.98 18.60
C GLN A 328 13.87 4.61 18.56
N PRO A 329 14.25 3.73 17.62
CA PRO A 329 13.52 2.48 17.43
C PRO A 329 13.81 1.48 18.55
N ARG A 330 12.82 0.69 18.98
CA ARG A 330 13.02 -0.43 19.92
C ARG A 330 13.68 -1.64 19.25
N ARG A 331 13.35 -1.87 17.98
CA ARG A 331 13.95 -2.89 17.12
C ARG A 331 14.38 -2.29 15.79
N LEU A 332 15.64 -2.50 15.44
CA LEU A 332 16.23 -2.07 14.18
C LEU A 332 16.53 -3.30 13.32
N ASN A 333 15.81 -3.49 12.22
CA ASN A 333 16.10 -4.52 11.23
C ASN A 333 16.98 -3.92 10.12
N LEU A 334 18.11 -4.57 9.85
CA LEU A 334 19.09 -4.13 8.86
C LEU A 334 19.19 -5.18 7.75
N GLN A 335 19.02 -4.74 6.51
CA GLN A 335 19.35 -5.52 5.32
C GLN A 335 20.34 -4.72 4.48
N LEU A 336 21.63 -4.91 4.78
CA LEU A 336 22.74 -4.07 4.31
C LEU A 336 23.97 -4.95 3.99
N THR A 337 25.02 -4.33 3.43
CA THR A 337 26.34 -4.97 3.33
C THR A 337 26.93 -5.19 4.72
N ARG A 338 27.84 -6.15 4.88
CA ARG A 338 28.49 -6.41 6.18
C ARG A 338 29.19 -5.18 6.76
N GLU A 339 29.89 -4.42 5.91
CA GLU A 339 30.61 -3.21 6.31
C GLU A 339 29.67 -2.17 6.94
N MET A 340 28.55 -1.88 6.28
CA MET A 340 27.56 -0.95 6.81
C MET A 340 26.92 -1.46 8.11
N VAL A 341 26.68 -2.77 8.23
CA VAL A 341 26.20 -3.35 9.51
C VAL A 341 27.23 -3.11 10.64
N THR A 342 28.52 -3.29 10.36
CA THR A 342 29.58 -3.03 11.34
C THR A 342 29.58 -1.56 11.77
N VAL A 343 29.49 -0.61 10.83
CA VAL A 343 29.39 0.83 11.14
C VAL A 343 28.19 1.13 12.05
N PHE A 344 27.04 0.52 11.78
CA PHE A 344 25.85 0.64 12.62
C PHE A 344 26.09 0.11 14.05
N ILE A 345 26.64 -1.09 14.18
CA ILE A 345 26.88 -1.72 15.48
C ILE A 345 27.93 -0.93 16.28
N ASP A 346 29.07 -0.59 15.66
CA ASP A 346 30.14 0.17 16.30
C ASP A 346 29.64 1.52 16.79
N ARG A 347 28.84 2.21 15.96
CA ARG A 347 28.29 3.52 16.35
C ARG A 347 27.30 3.39 17.50
N LEU A 348 26.39 2.42 17.47
CA LEU A 348 25.41 2.17 18.55
C LEU A 348 26.10 1.78 19.87
N MET A 349 27.11 0.92 19.81
CA MET A 349 27.92 0.55 20.99
C MET A 349 28.68 1.74 21.55
N HIS A 350 29.21 2.61 20.68
CA HIS A 350 29.82 3.87 21.10
C HIS A 350 28.80 4.78 21.81
N MET A 351 27.57 4.93 21.29
CA MET A 351 26.51 5.71 21.96
C MET A 351 26.25 5.19 23.38
N LYS A 352 26.03 3.88 23.51
CA LYS A 352 25.81 3.21 24.80
C LYS A 352 26.96 3.45 25.80
N ASN A 353 28.20 3.37 25.34
CA ASN A 353 29.37 3.52 26.20
C ASN A 353 29.72 4.99 26.50
N SER A 354 29.24 5.95 25.67
CA SER A 354 29.48 7.38 25.84
C SER A 354 28.88 7.95 27.13
N ILE A 355 27.92 7.24 27.73
CA ILE A 355 27.34 7.55 29.06
C ILE A 355 28.42 7.67 30.16
N GLN A 356 29.58 7.03 30.00
CA GLN A 356 30.65 7.01 31.00
C GLN A 356 31.74 8.09 30.80
N SER A 357 31.69 8.88 29.72
CA SER A 357 32.74 9.87 29.40
C SER A 357 32.24 11.30 29.62
N THR A 358 32.61 11.91 30.75
CA THR A 358 32.31 13.31 31.12
C THR A 358 33.07 14.37 30.31
N SER A 359 33.56 14.05 29.12
CA SER A 359 34.27 15.01 28.27
C SER A 359 33.29 15.86 27.43
N HIS A 360 33.46 17.18 27.50
CA HIS A 360 32.68 18.31 26.94
C HIS A 360 32.26 18.30 25.44
N GLY A 361 32.08 17.15 24.78
CA GLY A 361 31.66 17.04 23.38
C GLY A 361 30.57 16.01 23.07
N SER A 362 30.05 15.28 24.07
CA SER A 362 29.02 14.27 23.85
C SER A 362 27.66 14.92 23.53
N ASN A 363 27.05 14.57 22.39
CA ASN A 363 25.68 15.02 22.08
C ASN A 363 24.73 14.57 23.21
N PRO A 364 23.88 15.46 23.75
CA PRO A 364 23.09 15.20 24.96
C PRO A 364 22.22 13.93 24.91
N TRP A 365 21.79 13.53 23.71
CA TRP A 365 20.87 12.40 23.49
C TRP A 365 21.53 11.02 23.46
N TYR A 366 22.87 10.92 23.40
CA TYR A 366 23.56 9.62 23.52
C TYR A 366 23.33 8.96 24.89
N SER A 367 22.95 9.75 25.90
CA SER A 367 22.80 9.31 27.29
C SER A 367 21.62 8.37 27.57
N GLN A 368 20.75 8.15 26.58
CA GLN A 368 19.51 7.39 26.75
C GLN A 368 19.70 5.89 26.45
N LEU A 369 20.56 5.51 25.50
CA LEU A 369 20.69 4.11 25.09
C LEU A 369 21.40 3.24 26.14
N LYS A 370 20.66 2.35 26.81
CA LYS A 370 21.14 1.46 27.89
C LYS A 370 21.65 0.12 27.38
N GLU A 371 20.96 -0.48 26.42
CA GLU A 371 21.26 -1.82 25.94
C GLU A 371 21.20 -1.94 24.41
N VAL A 372 22.09 -2.77 23.85
CA VAL A 372 22.17 -3.11 22.44
C VAL A 372 22.38 -4.61 22.33
N LYS A 373 21.43 -5.33 21.71
CA LYS A 373 21.52 -6.78 21.45
C LYS A 373 21.42 -7.08 19.97
N VAL A 374 22.47 -7.63 19.39
CA VAL A 374 22.57 -7.91 17.93
C VAL A 374 22.29 -9.38 17.64
N HIS A 375 21.46 -9.63 16.62
CA HIS A 375 21.18 -10.96 16.10
C HIS A 375 21.36 -11.00 14.59
N LYS A 376 21.88 -12.12 14.08
CA LYS A 376 22.11 -12.37 12.67
C LYS A 376 21.24 -13.52 12.17
N PHE A 377 20.77 -13.40 10.92
CA PHE A 377 20.01 -14.45 10.26
C PHE A 377 20.94 -15.44 9.54
N ASP A 378 20.86 -16.73 9.89
CA ASP A 378 21.48 -17.80 9.13
C ASP A 378 20.55 -18.23 7.99
N ARG A 379 20.90 -17.91 6.74
CA ARG A 379 20.09 -18.30 5.57
C ARG A 379 20.03 -19.82 5.34
N LYS A 380 21.04 -20.58 5.77
CA LYS A 380 21.07 -22.05 5.56
C LYS A 380 20.18 -22.77 6.57
N LYS A 381 20.11 -22.24 7.78
CA LYS A 381 19.35 -22.85 8.88
C LYS A 381 17.99 -22.18 9.12
N GLU A 382 17.72 -21.05 8.47
CA GLU A 382 16.52 -20.23 8.64
C GLU A 382 16.26 -19.79 10.10
N ILE A 383 17.32 -19.62 10.89
CA ILE A 383 17.25 -19.22 12.30
C ILE A 383 18.01 -17.93 12.57
N TRP A 384 17.59 -17.24 13.64
CA TRP A 384 18.30 -16.09 14.20
C TRP A 384 19.19 -16.55 15.35
N TYR A 385 20.40 -16.01 15.43
CA TYR A 385 21.32 -16.27 16.54
C TYR A 385 21.96 -14.97 17.05
N PRO A 386 22.23 -14.87 18.36
CA PRO A 386 22.91 -13.70 18.92
C PRO A 386 24.35 -13.65 18.42
N VAL A 387 24.85 -12.44 18.18
CA VAL A 387 26.23 -12.21 17.77
C VAL A 387 26.94 -11.38 18.83
N GLU A 388 27.99 -11.94 19.42
CA GLU A 388 28.97 -11.16 20.17
C GLU A 388 29.89 -10.46 19.16
N HIS A 389 29.87 -9.12 19.13
CA HIS A 389 30.66 -8.36 18.18
C HIS A 389 32.16 -8.58 18.45
N LYS A 390 32.82 -9.41 17.63
CA LYS A 390 34.28 -9.54 17.58
C LYS A 390 34.78 -8.69 16.43
N LEU A 391 35.64 -7.71 16.72
CA LEU A 391 36.30 -6.88 15.72
C LEU A 391 37.04 -7.75 14.69
N GLY A 392 36.83 -7.50 13.40
CA GLY A 392 37.78 -7.87 12.34
C GLY A 392 37.41 -9.01 11.37
N GLU A 393 36.15 -9.42 11.23
CA GLU A 393 35.79 -10.40 10.20
C GLU A 393 35.72 -9.79 8.79
N ARG A 394 36.23 -10.53 7.78
CA ARG A 394 36.33 -10.06 6.38
C ARG A 394 34.96 -9.72 5.77
N ALA A 395 34.94 -8.63 5.01
CA ALA A 395 33.82 -8.17 4.21
C ALA A 395 33.40 -9.20 3.15
N THR A 396 32.10 -9.35 2.94
CA THR A 396 31.52 -10.13 1.84
C THR A 396 30.47 -9.29 1.15
N MET A 397 30.40 -9.36 -0.19
CA MET A 397 29.45 -8.58 -1.01
C MET A 397 27.96 -8.97 -0.85
N ASN A 398 27.65 -10.02 -0.09
CA ASN A 398 26.26 -10.44 0.12
C ASN A 398 25.57 -9.55 1.17
N LEU A 399 24.32 -9.15 0.87
CA LEU A 399 23.43 -8.50 1.84
C LEU A 399 23.10 -9.48 2.96
N ASP A 400 23.55 -9.18 4.16
CA ASP A 400 23.20 -9.97 5.36
C ASP A 400 21.97 -9.34 6.02
N ARG A 401 21.19 -10.17 6.75
CA ARG A 401 20.04 -9.71 7.54
C ARG A 401 20.39 -9.76 9.02
N TYR A 402 20.23 -8.62 9.68
CA TYR A 402 20.42 -8.46 11.11
C TYR A 402 19.17 -7.84 11.74
N TYR A 403 18.93 -8.13 13.01
CA TYR A 403 18.12 -7.25 13.84
C TYR A 403 18.86 -6.89 15.10
N ILE A 404 18.62 -5.67 15.58
CA ILE A 404 19.22 -5.11 16.78
C ILE A 404 18.09 -4.68 17.70
N LEU A 405 18.09 -5.16 18.94
CA LEU A 405 17.19 -4.68 19.98
C LEU A 405 17.89 -3.55 20.73
N LEU A 406 17.18 -2.44 20.92
CA LEU A 406 17.67 -1.22 21.55
C LEU A 406 16.76 -0.88 22.74
N ASP A 407 17.38 -0.66 23.90
CA ASP A 407 16.70 -0.21 25.11
C ASP A 407 17.18 1.22 25.43
N TRP A 408 16.25 2.18 25.38
CA TRP A 408 16.48 3.63 25.55
C TRP A 408 16.23 4.11 26.98
#